data_AF-A0A9N9NPS1-F1
#
_entry.id   AF-A0A9N9NPS1-F1
#
_cell.length_a   1.000
_cell.length_b   1.000
_cell.length_c   1.000
_cell.angle_alpha   90.00
_cell.angle_beta   90.00
_cell.angle_gamma   90.00
#
_symmetry.space_group_name_H-M   'P 1'
#
loop_
_entity.id
_entity.type
_entity.pdbx_description
1 polymer ?
#
loop_
_entity_poly.entity_id
_entity_poly.type
_entity_poly.pdbx_seq_one_letter_code
_entity_poly.pdbx_strand_id
1 'polypeptide(L)'
;SNLDSFDEHDDTELRNALRRAHLIDDVTTGSGAENDNKLSQNEQSQSQITWTLDAPVSENGNNYSQGQRQLIALARALVRRSKLIIMDEATASVDFKTDRMIQKTIREEFSDATLLCIAHRLRTVVDYDKILVLDAGRIVEFDHPYILLQNPNSMFRGMCYRSGDLAELVEIAKAKYDNDCGNIGV
;
A
#
# COMPACT_ATOMS: atom_id res chain seq x y z
N SER A 1 5.64 -20.70 10.85
CA SER A 1 5.94 -20.10 9.52
C SER A 1 6.36 -18.62 9.68
N ASN A 2 6.97 -17.99 8.66
CA ASN A 2 7.24 -16.53 8.67
C ASN A 2 5.95 -15.70 8.57
N LEU A 3 4.90 -16.27 7.97
CA LEU A 3 3.58 -15.63 7.89
C LEU A 3 2.80 -15.75 9.19
N ASP A 4 2.88 -16.93 9.81
CA ASP A 4 2.23 -17.25 11.08
C ASP A 4 3.24 -17.92 12.01
N SER A 5 3.70 -17.14 13.00
CA SER A 5 4.70 -17.59 13.98
C SER A 5 4.10 -18.43 15.11
N PHE A 6 2.78 -18.43 15.26
CA PHE A 6 2.07 -19.11 16.35
C PHE A 6 1.26 -20.32 15.89
N ASP A 7 1.20 -20.58 14.58
CA ASP A 7 0.48 -21.72 13.99
C ASP A 7 -1.02 -21.70 14.34
N GLU A 8 -1.60 -20.49 14.35
CA GLU A 8 -3.00 -20.21 14.67
C GLU A 8 -3.90 -20.30 13.43
N HIS A 9 -3.32 -20.28 12.23
CA HIS A 9 -4.04 -20.16 10.96
C HIS A 9 -3.82 -21.38 10.06
N ASP A 10 -4.87 -21.74 9.32
CA ASP A 10 -4.78 -22.84 8.38
C ASP A 10 -4.07 -22.45 7.07
N ASP A 11 -3.63 -23.47 6.35
CA ASP A 11 -2.96 -23.38 5.06
C ASP A 11 -3.79 -22.66 3.97
N THR A 12 -5.11 -22.62 4.13
CA THR A 12 -6.04 -21.96 3.21
C THR A 12 -6.08 -20.46 3.49
N GLU A 13 -6.15 -20.06 4.75
CA GLU A 13 -6.10 -18.67 5.21
C GLU A 13 -4.77 -18.03 4.84
N LEU A 14 -3.65 -18.73 5.01
CA LEU A 14 -2.32 -18.23 4.64
C LEU A 14 -2.19 -18.03 3.12
N ARG A 15 -2.68 -18.97 2.31
CA ARG A 15 -2.71 -18.82 0.84
C ARG A 15 -3.62 -17.67 0.41
N ASN A 16 -4.77 -17.50 1.06
CA ASN A 16 -5.68 -16.40 0.79
C ASN A 16 -5.06 -15.04 1.15
N ALA A 17 -4.27 -14.96 2.23
CA ALA A 17 -3.54 -13.74 2.57
C ALA A 17 -2.45 -13.39 1.54
N LEU A 18 -1.71 -14.39 1.05
CA LEU A 18 -0.72 -14.20 -0.02
C LEU A 18 -1.36 -13.72 -1.34
N ARG A 19 -2.53 -14.25 -1.70
CA ARG A 19 -3.30 -13.79 -2.86
C ARG A 19 -3.77 -12.36 -2.72
N ARG A 20 -4.37 -12.03 -1.57
CA ARG A 20 -4.85 -10.66 -1.28
C ARG A 20 -3.71 -9.65 -1.23
N ALA A 21 -2.50 -10.07 -0.84
CA ALA A 21 -1.29 -9.27 -0.93
C ALA A 21 -0.65 -9.25 -2.35
N HIS A 22 -1.32 -9.75 -3.39
CA HIS A 22 -0.80 -9.84 -4.77
C HIS A 22 0.57 -10.53 -4.92
N LEU A 23 0.89 -11.47 -4.03
CA LEU A 23 2.08 -12.30 -4.17
C LEU A 23 1.81 -13.51 -5.07
N ILE A 24 0.57 -13.99 -5.14
CA ILE A 24 0.18 -15.11 -5.99
C ILE A 24 -0.78 -14.57 -7.05
N ASP A 25 -0.42 -14.69 -8.34
CA ASP A 25 -1.35 -14.45 -9.44
C ASP A 25 -2.42 -15.56 -9.46
N ASP A 26 -3.69 -15.16 -9.60
CA ASP A 26 -4.85 -16.07 -9.63
C ASP A 26 -4.78 -17.16 -10.71
N VAL A 27 -3.86 -17.04 -11.66
CA VAL A 27 -3.64 -17.97 -12.77
C VAL A 27 -3.08 -19.33 -12.33
N THR A 28 -2.54 -19.46 -11.11
CA THR A 28 -1.88 -20.71 -10.67
C THR A 28 -2.79 -21.75 -10.03
N THR A 29 -4.09 -21.47 -9.82
CA THR A 29 -5.09 -22.48 -9.46
C THR A 29 -5.97 -22.85 -10.65
N GLY A 30 -5.33 -23.41 -11.66
CA GLY A 30 -5.99 -24.16 -12.73
C GLY A 30 -5.38 -25.54 -12.82
N SER A 31 -5.85 -26.47 -12.01
CA SER A 31 -5.64 -27.90 -12.27
C SER A 31 -6.40 -28.30 -13.53
N GLY A 32 -5.69 -28.43 -14.66
CA GLY A 32 -6.06 -29.27 -15.79
C GLY A 32 -6.93 -28.63 -16.89
N ALA A 33 -6.43 -28.77 -18.13
CA ALA A 33 -7.09 -28.72 -19.44
C ALA A 33 -6.92 -27.44 -20.30
N GLU A 34 -6.13 -27.65 -21.36
CA GLU A 34 -6.25 -27.13 -22.74
C GLU A 34 -6.03 -25.63 -23.07
N ASN A 35 -4.98 -25.41 -23.88
CA ASN A 35 -4.81 -24.45 -24.98
C ASN A 35 -5.58 -23.11 -24.94
N ASP A 36 -4.87 -21.98 -24.94
CA ASP A 36 -4.73 -21.22 -26.18
C ASP A 36 -3.65 -20.14 -26.14
N ASN A 37 -3.04 -19.97 -27.31
CA ASN A 37 -1.88 -19.16 -27.60
C ASN A 37 -2.29 -17.74 -28.01
N LYS A 38 -2.06 -16.71 -27.18
CA LYS A 38 -1.97 -15.31 -27.65
C LYS A 38 -0.90 -14.50 -26.91
N LEU A 39 0.19 -14.27 -27.65
CA LEU A 39 1.25 -13.28 -27.43
C LEU A 39 0.72 -11.84 -27.32
N SER A 40 1.37 -11.04 -26.47
CA SER A 40 2.02 -9.74 -26.77
C SER A 40 2.53 -9.12 -25.45
N GLN A 41 3.80 -9.33 -25.08
CA GLN A 41 5.00 -8.51 -25.36
C GLN A 41 5.31 -7.45 -24.28
N ASN A 42 6.48 -7.66 -23.65
CA ASN A 42 7.43 -6.69 -23.05
C ASN A 42 6.96 -5.93 -21.78
N GLU A 43 7.67 -5.87 -20.65
CA GLU A 43 9.11 -5.88 -20.40
C GLU A 43 9.41 -6.07 -18.90
N GLN A 44 10.61 -6.58 -18.60
CA GLN A 44 11.31 -6.70 -17.30
C GLN A 44 11.08 -7.98 -16.48
N SER A 45 11.98 -8.93 -16.74
CA SER A 45 12.36 -10.10 -15.95
C SER A 45 12.49 -9.80 -14.45
N GLN A 46 11.40 -9.94 -13.70
CA GLN A 46 11.51 -10.37 -12.31
C GLN A 46 11.57 -11.89 -12.35
N SER A 47 12.64 -12.46 -11.78
CA SER A 47 12.76 -13.91 -11.58
C SER A 47 11.41 -14.43 -11.05
N GLN A 48 10.80 -15.33 -11.81
CA GLN A 48 9.46 -15.86 -11.56
C GLN A 48 9.52 -16.72 -10.29
N ILE A 49 9.56 -16.06 -9.13
CA ILE A 49 9.50 -16.69 -7.82
C ILE A 49 8.09 -17.27 -7.73
N THR A 50 8.00 -18.60 -7.72
CA THR A 50 6.75 -19.27 -7.42
C THR A 50 6.50 -19.11 -5.92
N TRP A 51 5.58 -18.22 -5.57
CA TRP A 51 5.17 -17.96 -4.21
C TRP A 51 4.40 -19.16 -3.66
N THR A 52 5.03 -19.91 -2.77
CA THR A 52 4.45 -21.06 -2.08
C THR A 52 4.67 -20.91 -0.58
N LEU A 53 3.85 -21.57 0.25
CA LEU A 53 4.02 -21.55 1.71
C LEU A 53 5.35 -22.18 2.14
N ASP A 54 5.88 -23.09 1.33
CA ASP A 54 7.13 -23.81 1.57
C ASP A 54 8.37 -23.10 0.99
N ALA A 55 8.19 -21.93 0.37
CA ALA A 55 9.29 -21.19 -0.24
C ALA A 55 10.33 -20.80 0.84
N PRO A 56 11.62 -21.18 0.67
CA PRO A 56 12.63 -20.87 1.67
C PRO A 56 12.88 -19.36 1.73
N VAL A 57 12.99 -18.82 2.94
CA VAL A 57 13.34 -17.43 3.20
C VAL A 57 14.78 -17.41 3.72
N SER A 58 15.68 -16.76 2.98
CA SER A 58 17.08 -16.58 3.41
C SER A 58 17.15 -15.64 4.61
N GLU A 59 18.29 -15.60 5.30
CA GLU A 59 18.52 -14.64 6.40
C GLU A 59 18.10 -13.21 6.01
N ASN A 60 17.33 -12.57 6.88
CA ASN A 60 16.75 -11.24 6.67
C ASN A 60 15.91 -11.06 5.39
N GLY A 61 15.49 -12.15 4.73
CA GLY A 61 14.76 -12.10 3.46
C GLY A 61 15.59 -11.57 2.30
N ASN A 62 16.90 -11.83 2.28
CA ASN A 62 17.83 -11.38 1.23
C ASN A 62 17.51 -11.96 -0.17
N ASN A 63 16.73 -13.03 -0.24
CA ASN A 63 16.26 -13.61 -1.50
C ASN A 63 15.04 -12.88 -2.11
N TYR A 64 14.51 -11.85 -1.44
CA TYR A 64 13.39 -11.04 -1.92
C TYR A 64 13.80 -9.59 -2.14
N SER A 65 13.18 -8.95 -3.13
CA SER A 65 13.29 -7.50 -3.30
C SER A 65 12.64 -6.77 -2.11
N GLN A 66 12.96 -5.50 -1.92
CA GLN A 66 12.38 -4.71 -0.84
C GLN A 66 10.85 -4.57 -0.96
N GLY A 67 10.33 -4.42 -2.18
CA GLY A 67 8.89 -4.42 -2.42
C GLY A 67 8.24 -5.77 -2.10
N GLN A 68 8.89 -6.87 -2.47
CA GLN A 68 8.42 -8.21 -2.11
C GLN A 68 8.39 -8.44 -0.60
N ARG A 69 9.41 -8.00 0.14
CA ARG A 69 9.40 -8.04 1.62
C ARG A 69 8.25 -7.21 2.21
N GLN A 70 7.89 -6.08 1.60
CA GLN A 70 6.74 -5.28 2.03
C GLN A 70 5.41 -6.00 1.77
N LEU A 71 5.26 -6.68 0.63
CA LEU A 71 4.07 -7.50 0.36
C LEU A 71 3.98 -8.70 1.33
N ILE A 72 5.10 -9.31 1.72
CA ILE A 72 5.10 -10.34 2.78
C ILE A 72 4.67 -9.74 4.12
N ALA A 73 5.17 -8.55 4.49
CA ALA A 73 4.75 -7.86 5.70
C ALA A 73 3.25 -7.49 5.68
N LEU A 74 2.74 -7.09 4.51
CA LEU A 74 1.33 -6.86 4.28
C LEU A 74 0.52 -8.14 4.47
N ALA A 75 0.93 -9.26 3.87
CA ALA A 75 0.31 -10.57 4.06
C ALA A 75 0.26 -10.96 5.54
N ARG A 76 1.34 -10.72 6.30
CA ARG A 76 1.37 -10.93 7.75
C ARG A 76 0.35 -10.07 8.50
N ALA A 77 0.20 -8.80 8.11
CA ALA A 77 -0.80 -7.91 8.69
C ALA A 77 -2.24 -8.38 8.37
N LEU A 78 -2.47 -8.93 7.16
CA LEU A 78 -3.76 -9.47 6.74
C LEU A 78 -4.16 -10.71 7.52
N VAL A 79 -3.21 -11.63 7.75
CA VAL A 79 -3.43 -12.84 8.56
C VAL A 79 -3.82 -12.44 9.99
N ARG A 80 -3.05 -11.53 10.60
CA ARG A 80 -3.26 -11.09 11.98
C ARG A 80 -4.49 -10.18 12.17
N ARG A 81 -5.08 -9.65 11.10
CA ARG A 81 -6.18 -8.66 11.14
C ARG A 81 -5.89 -7.48 12.08
N SER A 82 -4.71 -6.88 11.93
CA SER A 82 -4.26 -5.77 12.77
C SER A 82 -5.20 -4.55 12.67
N LYS A 83 -5.66 -4.03 13.81
CA LYS A 83 -6.52 -2.83 13.88
C LYS A 83 -5.77 -1.50 13.79
N LEU A 84 -4.44 -1.52 13.94
CA LEU A 84 -3.55 -0.39 13.76
C LEU A 84 -2.36 -0.84 12.91
N ILE A 85 -2.09 -0.11 11.84
CA ILE A 85 -0.98 -0.36 10.92
C ILE A 85 -0.13 0.89 10.86
N ILE A 86 1.17 0.72 11.08
CA ILE A 86 2.16 1.79 10.98
C ILE A 86 3.06 1.50 9.79
N MET A 87 3.12 2.43 8.85
CA MET A 87 3.98 2.38 7.67
C MET A 87 5.04 3.47 7.79
N ASP A 88 6.27 3.07 8.08
CA ASP A 88 7.39 3.99 8.17
C ASP A 88 8.23 3.92 6.91
N GLU A 89 8.01 4.84 5.97
CA GLU A 89 8.77 4.94 4.72
C GLU A 89 8.92 3.58 3.98
N ALA A 90 7.94 2.68 4.17
CA ALA A 90 7.69 1.58 3.26
C ALA A 90 7.51 2.19 1.87
N THR A 91 7.60 1.51 0.74
CA THR A 91 7.45 2.14 -0.59
C THR A 91 8.49 3.16 -1.08
N ALA A 92 9.42 3.67 -0.25
CA ALA A 92 10.49 4.58 -0.71
C ALA A 92 11.43 3.99 -1.77
N SER A 93 11.64 2.67 -1.72
CA SER A 93 12.54 1.94 -2.63
C SER A 93 11.78 1.02 -3.58
N VAL A 94 10.49 1.28 -3.76
CA VAL A 94 9.58 0.50 -4.61
C VAL A 94 9.15 1.36 -5.79
N ASP A 95 9.00 0.74 -6.97
CA ASP A 95 8.56 1.43 -8.17
C ASP A 95 7.14 2.00 -8.02
N PHE A 96 6.82 3.04 -8.80
CA PHE A 96 5.54 3.74 -8.74
C PHE A 96 4.31 2.84 -8.94
N LYS A 97 4.43 1.79 -9.76
CA LYS A 97 3.31 0.88 -10.06
C LYS A 97 3.05 -0.04 -8.88
N THR A 98 4.10 -0.64 -8.33
CA THR A 98 4.01 -1.53 -7.16
C THR A 98 3.59 -0.76 -5.91
N ASP A 99 4.09 0.45 -5.69
CA ASP A 99 3.64 1.32 -4.58
C ASP A 99 2.13 1.61 -4.66
N ARG A 100 1.62 1.99 -5.84
CA ARG A 100 0.19 2.21 -6.04
C ARG A 100 -0.64 0.96 -5.77
N MET A 101 -0.15 -0.21 -6.19
CA MET A 101 -0.80 -1.49 -5.91
C MET A 101 -0.85 -1.75 -4.40
N ILE A 102 0.29 -1.62 -3.70
CA ILE A 102 0.38 -1.80 -2.24
C ILE A 102 -0.59 -0.87 -1.52
N GLN A 103 -0.59 0.43 -1.85
CA GLN A 103 -1.48 1.41 -1.21
C GLN A 103 -2.95 1.09 -1.46
N LYS A 104 -3.31 0.65 -2.67
CA LYS A 104 -4.67 0.24 -3.00
C LYS A 104 -5.10 -0.96 -2.16
N THR A 105 -4.30 -2.02 -2.14
CA THR A 105 -4.57 -3.23 -1.35
C THR A 105 -4.72 -2.90 0.12
N ILE A 106 -3.86 -2.04 0.68
CA ILE A 106 -3.95 -1.64 2.08
C ILE A 106 -5.30 -0.98 2.38
N ARG A 107 -5.77 -0.08 1.52
CA ARG A 107 -7.05 0.60 1.74
C ARG A 107 -8.26 -0.33 1.61
N GLU A 108 -8.22 -1.24 0.65
CA GLU A 108 -9.30 -2.21 0.42
C GLU A 108 -9.40 -3.21 1.58
N GLU A 109 -8.27 -3.77 1.99
CA GLU A 109 -8.24 -4.84 3.00
C GLU A 109 -8.30 -4.34 4.45
N PHE A 110 -7.90 -3.09 4.71
CA PHE A 110 -7.85 -2.51 6.06
C PHE A 110 -8.80 -1.34 6.25
N SER A 111 -9.95 -1.36 5.56
CA SER A 111 -11.00 -0.35 5.70
C SER A 111 -11.53 -0.20 7.14
N ASP A 112 -11.38 -1.22 7.99
CA ASP A 112 -11.78 -1.24 9.39
C ASP A 112 -10.62 -1.01 10.38
N ALA A 113 -9.41 -0.71 9.89
CA ALA A 113 -8.23 -0.47 10.69
C ALA A 113 -7.72 0.98 10.55
N THR A 114 -6.99 1.44 11.55
CA THR A 114 -6.32 2.75 11.51
C THR A 114 -4.96 2.61 10.84
N LEU A 115 -4.71 3.43 9.82
CA LEU A 115 -3.44 3.48 9.09
C LEU A 115 -2.67 4.76 9.46
N LEU A 116 -1.48 4.61 10.04
CA LEU A 116 -0.53 5.70 10.27
C LEU A 116 0.63 5.55 9.28
N CYS A 117 0.74 6.49 8.34
CA CYS A 117 1.78 6.48 7.32
C CYS A 117 2.73 7.66 7.50
N ILE A 118 4.03 7.36 7.53
CA ILE A 118 5.12 8.33 7.42
C ILE A 118 5.63 8.25 5.99
N ALA A 119 5.47 9.32 5.23
CA ALA A 119 5.81 9.33 3.81
C ALA A 119 6.59 10.58 3.41
N HIS A 120 7.52 10.40 2.47
CA HIS A 120 8.15 11.51 1.74
C HIS A 120 7.45 11.80 0.40
N ARG A 121 6.56 10.91 -0.07
CA ARG A 121 5.87 11.01 -1.37
C ARG A 121 4.49 11.62 -1.18
N LEU A 122 4.33 12.91 -1.49
CA LEU A 122 3.07 13.61 -1.25
C LEU A 122 1.87 12.98 -1.99
N ARG A 123 2.10 12.44 -3.19
CA ARG A 123 1.06 11.76 -3.99
C ARG A 123 0.50 10.49 -3.34
N THR A 124 1.23 9.86 -2.41
CA THR A 124 0.75 8.65 -1.73
C THR A 124 -0.09 8.96 -0.50
N VAL A 125 -0.02 10.19 0.04
CA VAL A 125 -0.70 10.61 1.28
C VAL A 125 -1.79 11.66 1.06
N VAL A 126 -1.87 12.28 -0.12
CA VAL A 126 -2.80 13.38 -0.42
C VAL A 126 -4.28 12.98 -0.37
N ASP A 127 -4.58 11.69 -0.45
CA ASP A 127 -5.92 11.12 -0.39
C ASP A 127 -6.22 10.43 0.96
N TYR A 128 -5.45 10.74 1.99
CA TYR A 128 -5.71 10.30 3.37
C TYR A 128 -6.75 11.18 4.03
N ASP A 129 -7.41 10.66 5.07
CA ASP A 129 -8.46 11.38 5.79
C ASP A 129 -7.91 12.63 6.50
N LYS A 130 -6.68 12.54 7.01
CA LYS A 130 -5.97 13.64 7.68
C LYS A 130 -4.47 13.58 7.41
N ILE A 131 -3.84 14.74 7.32
CA ILE A 131 -2.40 14.90 7.25
C ILE A 131 -1.93 15.66 8.48
N LEU A 132 -0.88 15.13 9.09
CA LEU A 132 -0.17 15.75 10.20
C LEU A 132 1.20 16.20 9.71
N VAL A 133 1.49 17.50 9.84
CA VAL A 133 2.80 18.07 9.53
C VAL A 133 3.56 18.32 10.83
N LEU A 134 4.76 17.76 10.92
CA LEU A 134 5.70 17.98 12.02
C LEU A 134 6.82 18.93 11.59
N ASP A 135 7.12 19.91 12.42
CA ASP A 135 8.29 20.76 12.30
C ASP A 135 9.00 20.89 13.66
N ALA A 136 10.32 20.66 13.69
CA ALA A 136 11.15 20.72 14.89
C ALA A 136 10.56 20.01 16.13
N GLY A 137 9.91 18.86 15.94
CA GLY A 137 9.29 18.07 17.02
C GLY A 137 7.93 18.59 17.50
N ARG A 138 7.31 19.53 16.79
CA ARG A 138 5.97 20.07 17.09
C ARG A 138 5.02 19.83 15.93
N ILE A 139 3.76 19.59 16.25
CA ILE A 139 2.68 19.54 15.26
C ILE A 139 2.40 20.99 14.83
N VAL A 140 2.62 21.29 13.55
CA VAL A 140 2.35 22.62 12.98
C VAL A 140 1.01 22.65 12.25
N GLU A 141 0.60 21.53 11.66
CA GLU A 141 -0.67 21.41 10.93
C GLU A 141 -1.27 20.03 11.13
N PHE A 142 -2.59 19.97 11.25
CA PHE A 142 -3.33 18.72 11.32
C PHE A 142 -4.77 18.92 10.83
N ASP A 143 -5.03 18.53 9.58
CA ASP A 143 -6.37 18.59 9.01
C ASP A 143 -6.49 17.72 7.74
N HIS A 144 -7.66 17.70 7.11
CA HIS A 144 -7.86 17.08 5.81
C HIS A 144 -6.92 17.72 4.75
N PRO A 145 -6.26 16.93 3.87
CA PRO A 145 -5.34 17.44 2.84
C PRO A 145 -5.90 18.62 2.05
N TYR A 146 -7.16 18.52 1.61
CA TYR A 146 -7.84 19.58 0.86
C TYR A 146 -7.95 20.91 1.63
N ILE A 147 -8.27 20.87 2.93
CA ILE A 147 -8.38 22.07 3.77
C ILE A 147 -7.00 22.73 3.91
N LEU A 148 -5.95 21.93 4.17
CA LEU A 148 -4.58 22.42 4.25
C LEU A 148 -4.12 23.06 2.94
N LEU A 149 -4.47 22.46 1.80
CA LEU A 149 -4.12 22.97 0.46
C LEU A 149 -4.81 24.30 0.10
N GLN A 150 -5.95 24.61 0.71
CA GLN A 150 -6.62 25.90 0.51
C GLN A 150 -5.91 27.06 1.21
N ASN A 151 -5.20 26.79 2.32
CA ASN A 151 -4.49 27.83 3.06
C ASN A 151 -3.18 28.21 2.36
N PRO A 152 -3.02 29.45 1.85
CA PRO A 152 -1.79 29.87 1.16
C PRO A 152 -0.53 29.79 2.04
N ASN A 153 -0.70 29.93 3.36
CA ASN A 153 0.36 29.90 4.36
C ASN A 153 0.65 28.48 4.88
N SER A 154 -0.03 27.45 4.36
CA SER A 154 0.18 26.09 4.85
C SER A 154 1.56 25.55 4.47
N MET A 155 2.24 24.93 5.44
CA MET A 155 3.48 24.19 5.22
C MET A 155 3.26 23.00 4.29
N PHE A 156 2.16 22.26 4.47
CA PHE A 156 1.77 21.18 3.56
C PHE A 156 1.61 21.68 2.12
N ARG A 157 0.87 22.78 1.91
CA ARG A 157 0.73 23.40 0.59
C ARG A 157 2.08 23.82 0.02
N GLY A 158 2.96 24.38 0.83
CA GLY A 158 4.33 24.72 0.44
C GLY A 158 5.14 23.51 -0.02
N MET A 159 5.00 22.35 0.64
CA MET A 159 5.62 21.09 0.21
C MET A 159 5.08 20.63 -1.15
N CYS A 160 3.76 20.66 -1.35
CA CYS A 160 3.12 20.29 -2.62
C CYS A 160 3.50 21.24 -3.76
N TYR A 161 3.66 22.53 -3.48
CA TYR A 161 4.14 23.48 -4.48
C TYR A 161 5.57 23.18 -4.92
N ARG A 162 6.46 22.84 -3.98
CA ARG A 162 7.85 22.49 -4.28
C ARG A 162 8.01 21.15 -5.00
N SER A 163 7.05 20.23 -4.87
CA SER A 163 7.11 18.96 -5.60
C SER A 163 6.80 19.11 -7.09
N GLY A 164 6.20 20.23 -7.51
CA GLY A 164 5.81 20.48 -8.91
C GLY A 164 4.44 19.93 -9.30
N ASP A 165 3.77 19.20 -8.40
CA ASP A 165 2.52 18.47 -8.69
C ASP A 165 1.28 19.12 -8.06
N LEU A 166 1.36 20.38 -7.63
CA LEU A 166 0.30 21.04 -6.83
C LEU A 166 -1.09 20.92 -7.46
N ALA A 167 -1.21 21.16 -8.78
CA ALA A 167 -2.49 21.10 -9.47
C ALA A 167 -3.11 19.69 -9.40
N GLU A 168 -2.31 18.65 -9.63
CA GLU A 168 -2.78 17.26 -9.55
C GLU A 168 -3.15 16.88 -8.12
N LEU A 169 -2.32 17.26 -7.15
CA LEU A 169 -2.53 16.98 -5.73
C LEU A 169 -3.82 17.64 -5.20
N VAL A 170 -4.12 18.86 -5.64
CA VAL A 170 -5.37 19.55 -5.27
C VAL A 170 -6.59 18.82 -5.81
N GLU A 171 -6.56 18.35 -7.06
CA GLU A 171 -7.68 17.61 -7.65
C GLU A 171 -7.93 16.28 -6.90
N ILE A 172 -6.86 15.54 -6.58
CA ILE A 172 -6.97 14.29 -5.81
C ILE A 172 -7.54 14.57 -4.41
N ALA A 173 -7.00 15.57 -3.71
CA ALA A 173 -7.46 15.94 -2.37
C ALA A 173 -8.92 16.38 -2.38
N LYS A 174 -9.34 17.15 -3.39
CA LYS A 174 -10.71 17.62 -3.54
C LYS A 174 -11.67 16.46 -3.79
N ALA A 175 -11.33 15.54 -4.69
CA ALA A 175 -12.14 14.35 -4.95
C ALA A 175 -12.33 13.51 -3.68
N LYS A 176 -11.27 13.34 -2.86
CA LYS A 176 -11.38 12.67 -1.56
C LYS A 176 -12.29 13.43 -0.59
N TYR A 177 -12.11 14.74 -0.46
CA TYR A 177 -12.90 15.59 0.43
C TYR A 177 -14.40 15.55 0.11
N ASP A 178 -14.74 15.62 -1.18
CA ASP A 178 -16.13 15.59 -1.65
C ASP A 178 -16.77 14.22 -1.36
N ASN A 179 -16.03 13.12 -1.51
CA ASN A 179 -16.50 11.77 -1.16
C ASN A 179 -16.74 11.63 0.36
N ASP A 180 -15.86 12.17 1.18
CA ASP A 180 -15.99 12.11 2.65
C ASP A 180 -17.16 12.96 3.15
N CYS A 181 -17.34 14.15 2.59
CA CYS A 181 -18.46 15.05 2.94
C CYS A 181 -19.80 14.53 2.39
N GLY A 182 -19.79 13.90 1.22
CA GLY A 182 -20.97 13.30 0.60
C GLY A 182 -21.52 12.08 1.35
N ASN A 183 -20.67 11.36 2.08
CA ASN A 183 -21.06 10.21 2.91
C ASN A 183 -21.68 10.59 4.27
N ILE A 184 -21.83 11.88 4.60
CA ILE A 184 -22.50 12.35 5.83
C ILE A 184 -24.03 12.44 5.63
N GLY A 185 -24.55 11.90 4.53
CA GLY A 185 -25.96 12.01 4.16
C GLY A 185 -26.62 10.69 3.76
N VAL A 186 -26.66 9.69 4.65
CA VAL A 186 -27.70 8.63 4.67
C VAL A 186 -27.98 8.19 6.10
#